data_AF-A0A935FA41-F1
#
_entry.id   AF-A0A935FA41-F1
#
_cell.length_a   1.000
_cell.length_b   1.000
_cell.length_c   1.000
_cell.angle_alpha   90.00
_cell.angle_beta   90.00
_cell.angle_gamma   90.00
#
_symmetry.space_group_name_H-M   'P 1'
#
loop_
_entity.id
_entity.type
_entity.pdbx_description
1 polymer ?
#
loop_
_entity_poly.entity_id
_entity_poly.type
_entity_poly.pdbx_seq_one_letter_code
_entity_poly.pdbx_strand_id
1 'polypeptide(L)'
;MRIISGELGGRRFHPPNHMPYTRPTTDIAKEGLFNILQNNLDFDAIKTLDLFGGTGSISYELASRGVTDLTVVEKDQTMFEFIKKTAKEFSIENLKLVRADVFKFIQTCSDRFDFIFAGPPYALTNIDDLPRLIIEKKLLENKGWFVLEHTPRNDYKQFPFFRSERNYGTTVFSIFEENRD
;
A
#
# COMPACT_ATOMS: atom_id res chain seq x y z
N MET A 1 14.90 -7.19 -3.92
CA MET A 1 13.45 -7.51 -4.00
C MET A 1 13.09 -7.72 -5.47
N ARG A 2 11.89 -8.22 -5.80
CA ARG A 2 11.43 -8.37 -7.19
C ARG A 2 9.94 -8.07 -7.33
N ILE A 3 9.53 -7.71 -8.54
CA ILE A 3 8.12 -7.73 -8.96
C ILE A 3 7.74 -9.20 -9.22
N ILE A 4 6.59 -9.65 -8.73
CA ILE A 4 6.18 -11.07 -8.78
C ILE A 4 5.60 -11.39 -10.15
N SER A 5 4.64 -10.61 -10.64
CA SER A 5 3.95 -10.89 -11.90
C SER A 5 3.46 -9.62 -12.62
N GLY A 6 2.76 -9.78 -13.74
CA GLY A 6 2.38 -8.69 -14.64
C GLY A 6 3.47 -8.41 -15.68
N GLU A 7 3.35 -7.29 -16.40
CA GLU A 7 4.25 -6.89 -17.49
C GLU A 7 5.72 -6.74 -17.03
N LEU A 8 5.92 -6.29 -15.79
CA LEU A 8 7.23 -6.10 -15.18
C LEU A 8 7.65 -7.30 -14.31
N GLY A 9 6.92 -8.42 -14.38
CA GLY A 9 7.16 -9.63 -13.60
C GLY A 9 8.61 -10.13 -13.68
N GLY A 10 9.17 -10.51 -12.53
CA GLY A 10 10.54 -11.00 -12.41
C GLY A 10 11.64 -9.93 -12.35
N ARG A 11 11.33 -8.66 -12.67
CA ARG A 11 12.31 -7.57 -12.55
C ARG A 11 12.73 -7.36 -11.11
N ARG A 12 14.04 -7.22 -10.90
CA ARG A 12 14.64 -7.01 -9.57
C ARG A 12 14.96 -5.55 -9.35
N PHE A 13 14.83 -5.12 -8.11
CA PHE A 13 15.25 -3.80 -7.64
C PHE A 13 15.95 -3.92 -6.29
N HIS A 14 16.87 -2.99 -6.05
CA HIS A 14 17.79 -3.01 -4.93
C HIS A 14 17.61 -1.73 -4.12
N PRO A 15 16.77 -1.75 -3.08
CA PRO A 15 16.61 -0.59 -2.20
C PRO A 15 17.93 -0.26 -1.49
N PRO A 16 18.08 0.97 -0.96
CA PRO A 16 19.27 1.40 -0.24
C PRO A 16 19.68 0.43 0.88
N ASN A 17 20.99 0.29 1.11
CA ASN A 17 21.51 -0.52 2.22
C ASN A 17 21.11 0.09 3.57
N HIS A 18 20.92 -0.76 4.59
CA HIS A 18 20.54 -0.37 5.96
C HIS A 18 19.19 0.37 6.06
N MET A 19 18.10 -0.39 6.00
CA MET A 19 16.76 0.10 6.30
C MET A 19 16.25 -0.47 7.64
N PRO A 20 16.79 -0.04 8.80
CA PRO A 20 16.50 -0.66 10.09
C PRO A 20 15.03 -0.52 10.53
N TYR A 21 14.31 0.46 9.96
CA TYR A 21 12.94 0.77 10.33
C TYR A 21 11.90 0.27 9.31
N THR A 22 12.32 -0.28 8.17
CA THR A 22 11.39 -0.82 7.18
C THR A 22 10.93 -2.22 7.53
N ARG A 23 9.66 -2.50 7.25
CA ARG A 23 9.06 -3.83 7.31
C ARG A 23 9.12 -4.46 5.92
N PRO A 24 9.93 -5.50 5.68
CA PRO A 24 9.96 -6.13 4.37
C PRO A 24 8.72 -7.02 4.20
N THR A 25 7.89 -6.72 3.21
CA THR A 25 6.85 -7.63 2.75
C THR A 25 7.52 -8.78 1.97
N THR A 26 7.37 -10.01 2.44
CA THR A 26 7.95 -11.18 1.77
C THR A 26 7.28 -11.43 0.43
N ASP A 27 7.98 -12.09 -0.51
CA ASP A 27 7.39 -12.47 -1.80
C ASP A 27 6.10 -13.28 -1.62
N ILE A 28 6.05 -14.20 -0.65
CA ILE A 28 4.87 -15.03 -0.34
C ILE A 28 3.70 -14.16 0.15
N ALA A 29 3.95 -13.25 1.09
CA ALA A 29 2.92 -12.36 1.60
C ALA A 29 2.40 -11.43 0.50
N LYS A 30 3.30 -10.89 -0.33
CA LYS A 30 2.94 -10.03 -1.45
C LYS A 30 2.13 -10.80 -2.51
N GLU A 31 2.57 -11.99 -2.91
CA GLU A 31 1.82 -12.84 -3.84
C GLU A 31 0.42 -13.16 -3.31
N GLY A 32 0.32 -13.54 -2.03
CA GLY A 32 -0.95 -13.80 -1.36
C GLY A 32 -1.87 -12.58 -1.30
N LEU A 33 -1.34 -11.38 -1.04
CA LEU A 33 -2.09 -10.13 -1.09
C LEU A 33 -2.66 -9.90 -2.50
N PHE A 34 -1.80 -9.92 -3.52
CA PHE A 34 -2.22 -9.60 -4.88
C PHE A 34 -3.16 -10.65 -5.49
N ASN A 35 -3.06 -11.91 -5.09
CA ASN A 35 -4.05 -12.92 -5.48
C ASN A 35 -5.45 -12.57 -4.97
N ILE A 36 -5.58 -11.95 -3.79
CA ILE A 36 -6.87 -11.53 -3.27
C ILE A 36 -7.35 -10.27 -3.99
N LEU A 37 -6.46 -9.28 -4.15
CA LEU A 37 -6.80 -8.02 -4.82
C LEU A 37 -7.29 -8.28 -6.25
N GLN A 38 -6.57 -9.09 -7.04
CA GLN A 38 -6.92 -9.37 -8.44
C GLN A 38 -8.26 -10.12 -8.59
N ASN A 39 -8.70 -10.87 -7.57
CA ASN A 39 -10.00 -11.56 -7.58
C ASN A 39 -11.17 -10.65 -7.15
N ASN A 40 -10.90 -9.46 -6.63
CA ASN A 40 -11.92 -8.59 -6.03
C ASN A 40 -11.95 -7.17 -6.58
N LEU A 41 -10.89 -6.71 -7.23
CA LEU A 41 -10.74 -5.36 -7.77
C LEU A 41 -10.41 -5.42 -9.26
N ASP A 42 -11.00 -4.51 -10.02
CA ASP A 42 -10.73 -4.34 -11.45
C ASP A 42 -9.54 -3.40 -11.66
N PHE A 43 -8.35 -3.94 -11.88
CA PHE A 43 -7.12 -3.16 -11.93
C PHE A 43 -7.08 -2.14 -13.07
N ASP A 44 -7.86 -2.33 -14.13
CA ASP A 44 -7.91 -1.41 -15.27
C ASP A 44 -8.69 -0.12 -14.94
N ALA A 45 -9.47 -0.10 -13.86
CA ALA A 45 -10.41 0.97 -13.56
C ALA A 45 -10.28 1.56 -12.13
N ILE A 46 -9.22 1.22 -11.39
CA ILE A 46 -9.03 1.68 -10.01
C ILE A 46 -8.00 2.81 -9.85
N LYS A 47 -8.28 3.67 -8.88
CA LYS A 47 -7.35 4.64 -8.32
C LYS A 47 -6.78 4.16 -6.99
N THR A 48 -5.45 4.20 -6.87
CA THR A 48 -4.74 3.58 -5.74
C THR A 48 -3.90 4.56 -4.93
N LEU A 49 -3.80 4.30 -3.63
CA LEU A 49 -2.97 5.06 -2.69
C LEU A 49 -2.08 4.09 -1.88
N ASP A 50 -0.77 4.25 -2.01
CA ASP A 50 0.23 3.55 -1.20
C ASP A 50 0.74 4.50 -0.10
N LEU A 51 0.27 4.28 1.12
CA LEU A 51 0.71 4.98 2.31
C LEU A 51 1.95 4.30 2.87
N PHE A 52 2.99 5.09 3.15
CA PHE A 52 4.32 4.59 3.53
C PHE A 52 4.98 3.82 2.39
N GLY A 53 5.18 4.52 1.26
CA GLY A 53 5.68 3.92 0.02
C GLY A 53 6.92 3.05 0.20
N GLY A 54 7.82 3.37 1.14
CA GLY A 54 8.97 2.55 1.48
C GLY A 54 9.82 2.27 0.25
N THR A 55 9.93 1.01 -0.15
CA THR A 55 10.68 0.64 -1.36
C THR A 55 9.87 0.73 -2.66
N GLY A 56 8.62 1.20 -2.62
CA GLY A 56 7.67 1.22 -3.74
C GLY A 56 7.17 -0.17 -4.18
N SER A 57 7.45 -1.22 -3.40
CA SER A 57 7.26 -2.60 -3.89
C SER A 57 5.79 -2.94 -4.18
N ILE A 58 4.84 -2.35 -3.46
CA ILE A 58 3.40 -2.58 -3.71
C ILE A 58 2.97 -1.79 -4.94
N SER A 59 3.37 -0.53 -5.05
CA SER A 59 3.05 0.32 -6.20
C SER A 59 3.61 -0.22 -7.52
N TYR A 60 4.83 -0.77 -7.54
CA TYR A 60 5.39 -1.39 -8.76
C TYR A 60 4.64 -2.66 -9.17
N GLU A 61 4.16 -3.43 -8.19
CA GLU A 61 3.39 -4.64 -8.45
C GLU A 61 1.99 -4.31 -8.98
N LEU A 62 1.35 -3.26 -8.46
CA LEU A 62 0.09 -2.72 -9.01
C LEU A 62 0.29 -2.23 -10.46
N ALA A 63 1.32 -1.41 -10.71
CA ALA A 63 1.63 -0.92 -12.05
C ALA A 63 1.92 -2.06 -13.03
N SER A 64 2.72 -3.05 -12.61
CA SER A 64 3.01 -4.25 -13.40
C SER A 64 1.75 -5.01 -13.80
N ARG A 65 0.71 -4.97 -12.97
CA ARG A 65 -0.57 -5.66 -13.20
C ARG A 65 -1.63 -4.78 -13.87
N GLY A 66 -1.26 -3.63 -14.41
CA GLY A 66 -2.12 -2.80 -15.26
C GLY A 66 -2.72 -1.56 -14.60
N VAL A 67 -2.50 -1.32 -13.31
CA VAL A 67 -3.08 -0.15 -12.62
C VAL A 67 -2.49 1.15 -13.19
N THR A 68 -3.37 2.02 -13.68
CA THR A 68 -2.96 3.28 -14.34
C THR A 68 -3.01 4.52 -13.44
N ASP A 69 -3.67 4.52 -12.29
CA ASP A 69 -3.71 5.68 -11.37
C ASP A 69 -3.13 5.28 -10.00
N LEU A 70 -1.85 5.63 -9.80
CA LEU A 70 -1.11 5.31 -8.58
C LEU A 70 -0.68 6.60 -7.88
N THR A 71 -1.03 6.74 -6.61
CA THR A 71 -0.45 7.74 -5.72
C THR A 71 0.37 7.03 -4.63
N VAL A 72 1.59 7.52 -4.38
CA VAL A 72 2.48 6.99 -3.34
C VAL A 72 2.89 8.11 -2.41
N VAL A 73 2.77 7.91 -1.10
CA VAL A 73 3.17 8.88 -0.07
C VAL A 73 4.37 8.34 0.69
N GLU A 74 5.49 9.06 0.61
CA GLU A 74 6.74 8.72 1.30
C GLU A 74 7.35 9.96 1.96
N LYS A 75 7.81 9.83 3.20
CA LYS A 75 8.37 10.93 3.99
C LYS A 75 9.88 11.04 3.84
N ASP A 76 10.54 9.88 3.85
CA ASP A 76 11.99 9.78 3.80
C ASP A 76 12.51 10.17 2.42
N GLN A 77 13.48 11.09 2.38
CA GLN A 77 14.01 11.60 1.13
C GLN A 77 14.75 10.53 0.33
N THR A 78 15.49 9.66 1.01
CA THR A 78 16.28 8.62 0.34
C THR A 78 15.36 7.60 -0.30
N MET A 79 14.30 7.18 0.40
CA MET A 79 13.28 6.30 -0.15
C MET A 79 12.46 6.97 -1.25
N PHE A 80 12.10 8.25 -1.10
CA PHE A 80 11.42 9.01 -2.15
C PHE A 80 12.23 9.05 -3.46
N GLU A 81 13.52 9.41 -3.40
CA GLU A 81 14.37 9.42 -4.60
C GLU A 81 14.58 8.01 -5.17
N PHE A 82 14.67 7.00 -4.29
CA PHE A 82 14.72 5.60 -4.72
C PHE A 82 13.45 5.21 -5.50
N ILE A 83 12.27 5.59 -5.00
CA ILE A 83 11.01 5.26 -5.66
C ILE A 83 10.95 5.90 -7.04
N LYS A 84 11.26 7.19 -7.09
CA LYS A 84 11.28 7.99 -8.33
C LYS A 84 12.24 7.41 -9.38
N LYS A 85 13.45 7.05 -8.96
CA LYS A 85 14.45 6.43 -9.85
C LYS A 85 13.97 5.09 -10.39
N THR A 86 13.48 4.21 -9.51
CA THR A 86 13.05 2.86 -9.89
C THR A 86 11.83 2.88 -10.80
N ALA A 87 10.84 3.75 -10.52
CA ALA A 87 9.68 3.95 -11.39
C ALA A 87 10.10 4.36 -12.80
N LYS A 88 11.08 5.28 -12.92
CA LYS A 88 11.65 5.68 -14.21
C LYS A 88 12.38 4.52 -14.92
N GLU A 89 13.16 3.72 -14.20
CA GLU A 89 13.86 2.54 -14.76
C GLU A 89 12.89 1.46 -15.27
N PHE A 90 11.71 1.37 -14.68
CA PHE A 90 10.65 0.45 -15.08
C PHE A 90 9.63 1.08 -16.05
N SER A 91 9.84 2.32 -16.49
CA SER A 91 8.92 3.04 -17.37
C SER A 91 7.49 3.15 -16.81
N ILE A 92 7.37 3.25 -15.49
CA ILE A 92 6.09 3.51 -14.80
C ILE A 92 5.88 5.02 -14.77
N GLU A 93 5.21 5.55 -15.80
CA GLU A 93 5.01 7.00 -15.98
C GLU A 93 3.83 7.56 -15.19
N ASN A 94 2.94 6.68 -14.77
CA ASN A 94 1.63 6.98 -14.20
C ASN A 94 1.61 6.94 -12.65
N LEU A 95 2.78 7.01 -12.03
CA LEU A 95 2.96 7.01 -10.58
C LEU A 95 3.18 8.44 -10.06
N LYS A 96 2.19 8.96 -9.33
CA LYS A 96 2.26 10.23 -8.61
C LYS A 96 2.94 10.01 -7.25
N LEU A 97 4.17 10.48 -7.12
CA LEU A 97 4.93 10.39 -5.88
C LEU A 97 4.83 11.69 -5.06
N VAL A 98 4.38 11.59 -3.82
CA VAL A 98 4.17 12.72 -2.90
C VAL A 98 5.12 12.60 -1.72
N ARG A 99 5.97 13.62 -1.51
CA ARG A 99 6.86 13.68 -0.35
C ARG A 99 6.14 14.29 0.84
N ALA A 100 5.60 13.47 1.72
CA ALA A 100 4.85 13.95 2.89
C ALA A 100 4.85 12.96 4.05
N ASP A 101 4.57 13.47 5.24
CA ASP A 101 4.17 12.64 6.36
C ASP A 101 2.74 12.12 6.13
N VAL A 102 2.53 10.80 6.26
CA VAL A 102 1.25 10.14 5.95
C VAL A 102 0.08 10.73 6.73
N PHE A 103 0.24 11.01 8.02
CA PHE A 103 -0.85 11.55 8.83
C PHE A 103 -1.20 12.97 8.38
N LYS A 104 -0.21 13.80 8.03
CA LYS A 104 -0.47 15.13 7.44
C LYS A 104 -1.16 15.02 6.08
N PHE A 105 -0.71 14.10 5.23
CA PHE A 105 -1.33 13.86 3.92
C PHE A 105 -2.81 13.51 4.08
N ILE A 106 -3.14 12.55 4.94
CA ILE A 106 -4.53 12.12 5.21
C ILE A 106 -5.42 13.29 5.64
N GLN A 107 -4.93 14.22 6.46
CA GLN A 107 -5.72 15.38 6.90
C GLN A 107 -6.05 16.36 5.77
N THR A 108 -5.21 16.43 4.74
CA THR A 108 -5.34 17.39 3.63
C THR A 108 -5.86 16.77 2.34
N CYS A 109 -5.89 15.45 2.25
CA CYS A 109 -6.31 14.74 1.04
C CYS A 109 -7.82 14.85 0.86
N SER A 110 -8.24 15.32 -0.31
CA SER A 110 -9.64 15.37 -0.73
C SER A 110 -9.99 14.31 -1.77
N ASP A 111 -8.99 13.58 -2.25
CA ASP A 111 -9.16 12.51 -3.22
C ASP A 111 -9.74 11.26 -2.54
N ARG A 112 -10.38 10.43 -3.36
CA ARG A 112 -10.84 9.10 -2.98
C ARG A 112 -10.17 8.03 -3.82
N PHE A 113 -10.11 6.83 -3.27
CA PHE A 113 -9.37 5.71 -3.81
C PHE A 113 -10.19 4.43 -3.70
N ASP A 114 -10.12 3.60 -4.73
CA ASP A 114 -10.70 2.25 -4.72
C ASP A 114 -9.82 1.29 -3.91
N PHE A 115 -8.52 1.57 -3.82
CA PHE A 115 -7.58 0.78 -3.04
C PHE A 115 -6.56 1.66 -2.31
N ILE A 116 -6.47 1.47 -1.00
CA ILE A 116 -5.46 2.08 -0.14
C ILE A 116 -4.65 0.97 0.52
N PHE A 117 -3.33 1.02 0.40
CA PHE A 117 -2.41 0.17 1.14
C PHE A 117 -1.68 0.99 2.20
N ALA A 118 -1.43 0.41 3.38
CA ALA A 118 -0.51 0.98 4.36
C ALA A 118 0.42 -0.11 4.92
N GLY A 119 1.72 0.08 4.70
CA GLY A 119 2.78 -0.74 5.29
C GLY A 119 3.67 0.05 6.25
N PRO A 120 3.14 0.47 7.42
CA PRO A 120 3.86 1.37 8.31
C PRO A 120 5.14 0.73 8.89
N PRO A 121 6.15 1.55 9.24
CA PRO A 121 7.37 1.08 9.89
C PRO A 121 7.09 0.53 11.29
N TYR A 122 7.91 -0.41 11.78
CA TYR A 122 7.72 -1.06 13.08
C TYR A 122 7.67 -0.09 14.27
N ALA A 123 8.33 1.07 14.16
CA ALA A 123 8.39 2.07 15.23
C ALA A 123 7.13 2.96 15.31
N LEU A 124 6.17 2.80 14.39
CA LEU A 124 4.96 3.62 14.39
C LEU A 124 4.04 3.25 15.56
N THR A 125 3.90 4.15 16.52
CA THR A 125 3.13 3.92 17.76
C THR A 125 1.63 4.10 17.58
N ASN A 126 1.19 4.82 16.55
CA ASN A 126 -0.20 5.18 16.31
C ASN A 126 -0.77 4.48 15.06
N ILE A 127 -0.34 3.24 14.80
CA ILE A 127 -0.83 2.41 13.69
C ILE A 127 -2.35 2.22 13.73
N ASP A 128 -2.94 2.12 14.92
CA ASP A 128 -4.38 1.90 15.12
C ASP A 128 -5.25 3.10 14.69
N ASP A 129 -4.64 4.28 14.53
CA ASP A 129 -5.33 5.46 14.02
C ASP A 129 -5.59 5.38 12.52
N LEU A 130 -4.78 4.61 11.76
CA LEU A 130 -4.89 4.54 10.30
C LEU A 130 -6.29 4.13 9.82
N PRO A 131 -6.85 2.96 10.20
CA PRO A 131 -8.19 2.59 9.75
C PRO A 131 -9.23 3.66 10.12
N ARG A 132 -9.16 4.20 11.35
CA ARG A 132 -10.09 5.23 11.83
C ARG A 132 -10.04 6.49 10.96
N LEU A 133 -8.85 6.98 10.66
CA LEU A 133 -8.65 8.19 9.88
C LEU A 133 -9.04 8.03 8.41
N ILE A 134 -8.75 6.88 7.79
CA ILE A 134 -9.16 6.59 6.41
C ILE A 134 -10.69 6.70 6.26
N ILE A 135 -11.43 6.14 7.22
CA ILE A 135 -12.89 6.18 7.27
C ILE A 135 -13.39 7.61 7.58
N GLU A 136 -12.86 8.24 8.64
CA GLU A 136 -13.28 9.59 9.06
C GLU A 136 -13.11 10.62 7.93
N LYS A 137 -12.00 10.53 7.20
CA LYS A 137 -11.69 11.42 6.07
C LYS A 137 -12.33 10.99 4.75
N LYS A 138 -13.10 9.89 4.76
CA LYS A 138 -13.85 9.39 3.60
C LYS A 138 -12.96 9.17 2.37
N LEU A 139 -11.74 8.66 2.58
CA LEU A 139 -10.75 8.47 1.52
C LEU A 139 -11.01 7.25 0.65
N LEU A 140 -11.90 6.35 1.07
CA LEU A 140 -12.34 5.23 0.24
C LEU A 140 -13.50 5.65 -0.67
N GLU A 141 -13.48 5.15 -1.90
CA GLU A 141 -14.67 5.07 -2.75
C GLU A 141 -15.67 4.05 -2.22
N ASN A 142 -16.88 4.03 -2.77
CA ASN A 142 -17.86 3.01 -2.41
C ASN A 142 -17.32 1.62 -2.77
N LYS A 143 -17.32 0.68 -1.80
CA LYS A 143 -16.70 -0.64 -1.90
C LYS A 143 -15.17 -0.60 -2.09
N GLY A 144 -14.54 0.55 -1.83
CA GLY A 144 -13.09 0.68 -1.82
C GLY A 144 -12.47 -0.10 -0.66
N TRP A 145 -11.26 -0.61 -0.88
CA TRP A 145 -10.54 -1.43 0.08
C TRP A 145 -9.39 -0.66 0.72
N PHE A 146 -9.33 -0.70 2.05
CA PHE A 146 -8.13 -0.35 2.79
C PHE A 146 -7.45 -1.62 3.31
N VAL A 147 -6.16 -1.78 3.02
CA VAL A 147 -5.33 -2.88 3.51
C VAL A 147 -4.23 -2.35 4.41
N LEU A 148 -4.23 -2.80 5.65
CA LEU A 148 -3.19 -2.51 6.63
C LEU A 148 -2.28 -3.72 6.83
N GLU A 149 -0.99 -3.57 6.55
CA GLU A 149 0.03 -4.55 6.88
C GLU A 149 0.50 -4.36 8.33
N HIS A 150 0.44 -5.42 9.15
CA HIS A 150 0.85 -5.40 10.55
C HIS A 150 1.40 -6.75 11.01
N THR A 151 1.77 -6.85 12.30
CA THR A 151 2.21 -8.10 12.94
C THR A 151 1.04 -8.78 13.66
N PRO A 152 1.15 -10.07 14.02
CA PRO A 152 0.18 -10.74 14.88
C PRO A 152 -0.02 -10.12 16.29
N ARG A 153 0.74 -9.07 16.66
CA ARG A 153 0.54 -8.34 17.92
C ARG A 153 -0.64 -7.37 17.86
N ASN A 154 -1.11 -7.02 16.67
CA ASN A 154 -2.26 -6.15 16.46
C ASN A 154 -3.48 -6.99 16.06
N ASP A 155 -4.67 -6.61 16.51
CA ASP A 155 -5.94 -7.25 16.15
C ASP A 155 -6.99 -6.17 15.81
N TYR A 156 -7.54 -6.24 14.61
CA TYR A 156 -8.51 -5.29 14.07
C TYR A 156 -9.89 -5.91 13.82
N LYS A 157 -10.15 -7.15 14.25
CA LYS A 157 -11.43 -7.84 13.98
C LYS A 157 -12.67 -7.12 14.48
N GLN A 158 -12.51 -6.30 15.53
CA GLN A 158 -13.58 -5.52 16.14
C GLN A 158 -13.59 -4.05 15.66
N PHE A 159 -12.71 -3.67 14.73
CA PHE A 159 -12.72 -2.33 14.18
C PHE A 159 -13.88 -2.15 13.20
N PRO A 160 -14.47 -0.94 13.12
CA PRO A 160 -15.45 -0.63 12.10
C PRO A 160 -14.93 -0.95 10.70
N PHE A 161 -15.82 -1.45 9.84
CA PHE A 161 -15.53 -1.77 8.43
C PHE A 161 -14.49 -2.88 8.23
N PHE A 162 -14.07 -3.60 9.29
CA PHE A 162 -13.27 -4.80 9.14
C PHE A 162 -14.01 -5.84 8.28
N ARG A 163 -13.36 -6.28 7.20
CA ARG A 163 -13.90 -7.27 6.26
C ARG A 163 -13.28 -8.65 6.50
N SER A 164 -11.95 -8.72 6.51
CA SER A 164 -11.23 -9.98 6.75
C SER A 164 -9.74 -9.74 7.02
N GLU A 165 -9.03 -10.78 7.47
CA GLU A 165 -7.57 -10.75 7.58
C GLU A 165 -6.92 -11.92 6.82
N ARG A 166 -5.64 -11.78 6.49
CA ARG A 166 -4.80 -12.87 5.98
C ARG A 166 -3.45 -12.87 6.67
N ASN A 167 -3.07 -14.04 7.18
CA ASN A 167 -1.83 -14.23 7.91
C ASN A 167 -0.84 -15.05 7.08
N TYR A 168 0.35 -14.51 6.89
CA TYR A 168 1.50 -15.11 6.20
C TYR A 168 2.70 -15.20 7.16
N GLY A 169 2.46 -15.72 8.37
CA GLY A 169 3.46 -15.90 9.43
C GLY A 169 3.60 -14.65 10.30
N THR A 170 4.65 -13.86 10.05
CA THR A 170 4.88 -12.61 10.79
C THR A 170 4.18 -11.40 10.17
N THR A 171 3.63 -11.56 8.96
CA THR A 171 2.90 -10.52 8.22
C THR A 171 1.43 -10.84 8.19
N VAL A 172 0.62 -9.90 8.66
CA VAL A 172 -0.84 -9.96 8.61
C VAL A 172 -1.33 -8.78 7.79
N PHE A 173 -2.26 -9.02 6.87
CA PHE A 173 -3.01 -7.98 6.18
C PHE A 173 -4.43 -7.96 6.71
N SER A 174 -4.82 -6.88 7.36
CA SER A 174 -6.22 -6.61 7.69
C SER A 174 -6.85 -5.79 6.57
N ILE A 175 -7.99 -6.25 6.08
CA ILE A 175 -8.75 -5.66 4.97
C ILE A 175 -10.00 -5.00 5.55
N PHE A 176 -10.21 -3.75 5.21
CA PHE A 176 -11.38 -2.96 5.57
C PHE A 176 -12.11 -2.54 4.29
N GLU A 177 -13.43 -2.50 4.34
CA GLU A 177 -14.27 -2.09 3.21
C GLU A 177 -15.41 -1.19 3.69
N GLU A 178 -15.53 -0.02 3.07
CA GLU A 178 -16.64 0.89 3.31
C GLU A 178 -17.74 0.66 2.25
N ASN A 179 -18.89 0.14 2.68
CA ASN A 179 -20.10 0.09 1.86
C ASN A 179 -20.91 1.36 2.14
N ARG A 180 -21.00 2.25 1.15
CA ARG A 180 -21.86 3.43 1.20
C ARG A 180 -23.15 3.11 0.44
N ASP A 181 -24.26 3.11 1.16
CA ASP A 181 -25.61 3.07 0.62
C ASP A 181 -26.00 4.39 -0.07
#